data_AF-A0A9D8L6Q1-F1
#
_entry.id   AF-A0A9D8L6Q1-F1
#
_cell.length_a   1.000
_cell.length_b   1.000
_cell.length_c   1.000
_cell.angle_alpha   90.00
_cell.angle_beta   90.00
_cell.angle_gamma   90.00
#
_symmetry.space_group_name_H-M   'P 1'
#
loop_
_entity.id
_entity.type
_entity.pdbx_description
1 polymer ?
#
loop_
_entity_poly.entity_id
_entity_poly.type
_entity_poly.pdbx_seq_one_letter_code
_entity_poly.pdbx_strand_id
1 'polypeptide(L)'
;MTANPLLQPYATPFGAPPFDAIRPEHFRPAFDAAIGEQKAAVAAITAGGEPTFQNTIVAMEKSGMALERIAAAFFTLAGAHSNDDIEAIERDIAPVLSRHGSEISLNPALFARIDALHKGRERLGLDAEQMRVLERYHTIFVQAGAMLDAEGKQRLATINERLATLGTLFSQNVLADEKSWSLLLEAPDDVAGLPDWLVAAAGQAASDRGLTGKHVITLSRSSIEPFLQFSARRDLREKAFAAWIKRGENGGATDNRAIMAETIALRAERARLLGYESFAHLRLADTMARTPGAAIELLTSVWDAGRHRAAVEAGELQDLIAEEGGNFALAAWDWRY
;
A
#
# COMPACT_ATOMS: atom_id res chain seq x y z
N MET A 1 18.75 -11.72 28.94
CA MET A 1 18.12 -10.90 27.88
C MET A 1 17.94 -11.80 26.67
N THR A 2 16.70 -12.11 26.31
CA THR A 2 16.40 -12.87 25.09
C THR A 2 16.85 -12.05 23.88
N ALA A 3 17.64 -12.63 22.98
CA ALA A 3 18.10 -11.95 21.78
C ALA A 3 16.91 -11.60 20.87
N ASN A 4 16.91 -10.40 20.27
CA ASN A 4 15.86 -9.98 19.35
C ASN A 4 15.89 -10.87 18.08
N PRO A 5 14.83 -11.65 17.78
CA PRO A 5 14.83 -12.61 16.69
C PRO A 5 14.95 -11.96 15.30
N LEU A 6 14.54 -10.70 15.15
CA LEU A 6 14.62 -9.95 13.89
C LEU A 6 16.06 -9.59 13.51
N LEU A 7 16.95 -9.48 14.50
CA LEU A 7 18.35 -9.12 14.32
C LEU A 7 19.26 -10.32 14.06
N GLN A 8 18.73 -11.54 14.12
CA GLN A 8 19.50 -12.75 13.84
C GLN A 8 19.25 -13.23 12.40
N PRO A 9 20.21 -13.93 11.78
CA PRO A 9 19.93 -14.73 10.59
C PRO A 9 18.80 -15.73 10.88
N TYR A 10 17.84 -15.82 9.95
CA TYR A 10 16.71 -16.73 10.13
C TYR A 10 17.14 -18.16 9.83
N ALA A 11 17.02 -19.05 10.83
CA ALA A 11 17.34 -20.48 10.71
C ALA A 11 16.17 -21.33 10.18
N THR A 12 15.06 -20.69 9.82
CA THR A 12 13.87 -21.31 9.23
C THR A 12 14.13 -21.75 7.77
N PRO A 13 13.33 -22.68 7.23
CA PRO A 13 13.40 -23.03 5.82
C PRO A 13 13.32 -21.81 4.91
N PHE A 14 14.23 -21.74 3.92
CA PHE A 14 14.33 -20.64 2.95
C PHE A 14 14.59 -19.25 3.56
N GLY A 15 14.96 -19.17 4.85
CA GLY A 15 15.15 -17.88 5.53
C GLY A 15 13.84 -17.11 5.73
N ALA A 16 12.72 -17.81 5.94
CA ALA A 16 11.43 -17.19 6.25
C ALA A 16 11.43 -16.47 7.62
N PRO A 17 10.71 -15.36 7.81
CA PRO A 17 10.59 -14.76 9.14
C PRO A 17 10.03 -15.73 10.19
N PRO A 18 10.66 -15.87 11.38
CA PRO A 18 10.17 -16.73 12.45
C PRO A 18 8.97 -16.07 13.16
N PHE A 19 7.81 -16.02 12.51
CA PHE A 19 6.63 -15.30 12.99
C PHE A 19 6.13 -15.76 14.37
N ASP A 20 6.39 -17.01 14.75
CA ASP A 20 6.09 -17.57 16.07
C ASP A 20 6.92 -16.94 17.21
N ALA A 21 8.11 -16.42 16.88
CA ALA A 21 9.00 -15.78 17.83
C ALA A 21 8.95 -14.24 17.77
N ILE A 22 8.41 -13.65 16.70
CA ILE A 22 8.31 -12.20 16.53
C ILE A 22 7.18 -11.64 17.39
N ARG A 23 7.46 -10.53 18.08
CA ARG A 23 6.51 -9.78 18.92
C ARG A 23 6.60 -8.29 18.58
N PRO A 24 5.53 -7.50 18.79
CA PRO A 24 5.53 -6.06 18.48
C PRO A 24 6.74 -5.31 19.06
N GLU A 25 7.12 -5.59 20.31
CA GLU A 25 8.25 -4.95 21.00
C GLU A 25 9.62 -5.19 20.33
N HIS A 26 9.74 -6.19 19.45
CA HIS A 26 10.98 -6.47 18.72
C HIS A 26 11.21 -5.50 17.56
N PHE A 27 10.18 -4.89 16.98
CA PHE A 27 10.30 -4.15 15.73
C PHE A 27 11.09 -2.85 15.89
N ARG A 28 10.72 -2.00 16.84
CA ARG A 28 11.36 -0.69 16.97
C ARG A 28 12.88 -0.79 17.21
N PRO A 29 13.38 -1.59 18.17
CA PRO A 29 14.83 -1.78 18.34
C PRO A 29 15.50 -2.40 17.11
N ALA A 30 14.81 -3.29 16.38
CA ALA A 30 15.36 -3.92 15.19
C ALA A 30 15.50 -2.93 14.02
N PHE A 31 14.50 -2.08 13.80
CA PHE A 31 14.56 -1.00 12.82
C PHE A 31 15.67 0.00 13.13
N ASP A 32 15.76 0.47 14.38
CA ASP A 32 16.78 1.44 14.78
C ASP A 32 18.21 0.88 14.56
N ALA A 33 18.43 -0.40 14.90
CA ALA A 33 19.71 -1.07 14.67
C ALA A 33 20.02 -1.24 13.16
N ALA A 34 19.06 -1.70 12.37
CA ALA A 34 19.26 -1.94 10.93
C ALA A 34 19.43 -0.63 10.14
N ILE A 35 18.75 0.44 10.54
CA ILE A 35 18.98 1.79 10.01
C ILE A 35 20.41 2.24 10.33
N GLY A 36 20.88 2.04 11.56
CA GLY A 36 22.25 2.35 11.97
C GLY A 36 23.30 1.59 11.15
N GLU A 37 23.08 0.29 10.93
CA GLU A 37 23.92 -0.56 10.09
C GLU A 37 24.01 -0.05 8.65
N GLN A 38 22.86 0.24 8.03
CA GLN A 38 22.83 0.75 6.66
C GLN A 38 23.46 2.14 6.55
N LYS A 39 23.27 3.03 7.53
CA LYS A 39 23.95 4.33 7.57
C LYS A 39 25.47 4.18 7.59
N ALA A 40 25.99 3.26 8.40
CA ALA A 40 27.42 2.97 8.45
C ALA A 40 27.94 2.39 7.11
N ALA A 41 27.17 1.48 6.49
CA ALA A 41 27.52 0.92 5.19
C ALA A 41 27.55 2.00 4.09
N VAL A 42 26.55 2.88 4.03
CA VAL A 42 26.51 4.00 3.08
C VAL A 42 27.66 4.99 3.33
N ALA A 43 27.98 5.29 4.59
CA ALA A 43 29.14 6.12 4.93
C ALA A 43 30.44 5.50 4.39
N ALA A 44 30.65 4.20 4.58
CA ALA A 44 31.82 3.48 4.06
C ALA A 44 31.89 3.52 2.52
N ILE A 45 30.76 3.40 1.82
CA ILE A 45 30.67 3.54 0.36
C ILE A 45 31.12 4.93 -0.07
N THR A 46 30.61 5.98 0.59
CA THR A 46 30.94 7.36 0.23
C THR A 46 32.39 7.74 0.54
N ALA A 47 32.99 7.13 1.58
CA ALA A 47 34.39 7.36 1.97
C ALA A 47 35.41 6.53 1.18
N GLY A 48 34.96 5.59 0.33
CA GLY A 48 35.86 4.78 -0.51
C GLY A 48 36.62 5.61 -1.54
N GLY A 49 37.69 5.03 -2.09
CA GLY A 49 38.44 5.61 -3.22
C GLY A 49 37.62 5.69 -4.52
N GLU A 50 38.32 5.74 -5.65
CA GLU A 50 37.71 5.88 -6.98
C GLU A 50 36.46 4.97 -7.17
N PRO A 51 35.34 5.50 -7.70
CA PRO A 51 34.11 4.73 -7.87
C PRO A 51 34.32 3.51 -8.76
N THR A 52 33.90 2.34 -8.30
CA THR A 52 33.81 1.12 -9.09
C THR A 52 32.41 0.53 -8.93
N PHE A 53 31.98 -0.30 -9.89
CA PHE A 53 30.71 -1.02 -9.78
C PHE A 53 30.61 -1.80 -8.46
N GLN A 54 31.71 -2.43 -8.03
CA GLN A 54 31.75 -3.23 -6.80
C GLN A 54 31.66 -2.39 -5.53
N ASN A 55 32.45 -1.32 -5.42
CA ASN A 55 32.47 -0.50 -4.20
C ASN A 55 31.30 0.49 -4.09
N THR A 56 30.46 0.59 -5.13
CA THR A 56 29.32 1.51 -5.16
C THR A 56 28.01 0.75 -5.36
N ILE A 57 27.77 0.14 -6.52
CA ILE A 57 26.48 -0.50 -6.83
C ILE A 57 26.30 -1.80 -6.03
N VAL A 58 27.27 -2.71 -6.07
CA VAL A 58 27.16 -3.98 -5.30
C VAL A 58 27.19 -3.73 -3.80
N ALA A 59 27.95 -2.74 -3.34
CA ALA A 59 27.94 -2.34 -1.93
C ALA A 59 26.59 -1.75 -1.51
N MET A 60 25.94 -0.95 -2.37
CA MET A 60 24.59 -0.42 -2.11
C MET A 60 23.54 -1.54 -2.00
N GLU A 61 23.55 -2.50 -2.94
CA GLU A 61 22.68 -3.68 -2.91
C GLU A 61 22.79 -4.48 -1.60
N LYS A 62 23.98 -4.52 -1.00
CA LYS A 62 24.22 -5.24 0.26
C LYS A 62 23.93 -4.41 1.52
N SER A 63 23.92 -3.08 1.42
CA SER A 63 23.89 -2.17 2.57
C SER A 63 22.62 -2.25 3.42
N GLY A 64 21.49 -2.66 2.83
CA GLY A 64 20.16 -2.58 3.43
C GLY A 64 19.50 -3.93 3.76
N MET A 65 20.20 -5.06 3.57
CA MET A 65 19.57 -6.39 3.63
C MET A 65 18.86 -6.68 4.96
N ALA A 66 19.44 -6.26 6.09
CA ALA A 66 18.81 -6.42 7.40
C ALA A 66 17.53 -5.59 7.51
N LEU A 67 17.56 -4.33 7.08
CA LEU A 67 16.42 -3.42 7.11
C LEU A 67 15.29 -3.93 6.22
N GLU A 68 15.60 -4.38 5.00
CA GLU A 68 14.64 -4.96 4.06
C GLU A 68 13.95 -6.20 4.66
N ARG A 69 14.72 -7.12 5.26
CA ARG A 69 14.18 -8.32 5.90
C ARG A 69 13.24 -8.00 7.06
N ILE A 70 13.59 -7.00 7.88
CA ILE A 70 12.77 -6.55 9.01
C ILE A 70 11.50 -5.85 8.51
N ALA A 71 11.63 -4.96 7.53
CA ALA A 71 10.52 -4.26 6.92
C ALA A 71 9.53 -5.23 6.26
N ALA A 72 10.03 -6.25 5.54
CA ALA A 72 9.20 -7.28 4.92
C ALA A 72 8.36 -8.04 5.96
N ALA A 73 8.95 -8.45 7.08
CA ALA A 73 8.23 -9.11 8.16
C ALA A 73 7.18 -8.18 8.79
N PHE A 74 7.55 -6.93 9.06
CA PHE A 74 6.67 -5.93 9.66
C PHE A 74 5.45 -5.62 8.77
N PHE A 75 5.68 -5.23 7.52
CA PHE A 75 4.60 -4.84 6.60
C PHE A 75 3.74 -6.03 6.17
N THR A 76 4.25 -7.27 6.27
CA THR A 76 3.42 -8.48 6.14
C THR A 76 2.40 -8.55 7.29
N LEU A 77 2.83 -8.34 8.54
CA LEU A 77 1.92 -8.32 9.68
C LEU A 77 0.96 -7.12 9.61
N ALA A 78 1.45 -5.92 9.30
CA ALA A 78 0.60 -4.73 9.16
C ALA A 78 -0.48 -4.91 8.07
N GLY A 79 -0.18 -5.63 7.00
CA GLY A 79 -1.15 -5.90 5.92
C GLY A 79 -2.08 -7.09 6.17
N ALA A 80 -1.65 -8.13 6.87
CA ALA A 80 -2.37 -9.40 6.95
C ALA A 80 -2.85 -9.78 8.36
N HIS A 81 -2.19 -9.29 9.41
CA HIS A 81 -2.48 -9.64 10.81
C HIS A 81 -2.19 -8.46 11.74
N SER A 82 -2.79 -7.31 11.44
CA SER A 82 -2.56 -6.08 12.19
C SER A 82 -3.33 -6.04 13.51
N ASN A 83 -2.88 -5.20 14.43
CA ASN A 83 -3.47 -4.91 15.73
C ASN A 83 -3.00 -3.53 16.21
N ASP A 84 -3.52 -3.05 17.33
CA ASP A 84 -3.24 -1.71 17.84
C ASP A 84 -1.74 -1.43 18.04
N ASP A 85 -0.97 -2.44 18.48
CA ASP A 85 0.48 -2.32 18.67
C ASP A 85 1.21 -2.19 17.32
N ILE A 86 0.86 -3.02 16.34
CA ILE A 86 1.43 -2.95 14.98
C ILE A 86 1.07 -1.64 14.30
N GLU A 87 -0.19 -1.19 14.42
CA GLU A 87 -0.64 0.10 13.88
C GLU A 87 0.09 1.28 14.55
N ALA A 88 0.36 1.21 15.85
CA ALA A 88 1.15 2.21 16.56
C ALA A 88 2.61 2.24 16.08
N ILE A 89 3.23 1.07 15.94
CA ILE A 89 4.59 0.96 15.41
C ILE A 89 4.66 1.51 13.98
N GLU A 90 3.65 1.24 13.15
CA GLU A 90 3.60 1.72 11.76
C GLU A 90 3.58 3.24 11.70
N ARG A 91 2.73 3.88 12.53
CA ARG A 91 2.66 5.35 12.64
C ARG A 91 4.00 5.96 13.05
N ASP A 92 4.72 5.31 13.96
CA ASP A 92 6.02 5.77 14.43
C ASP A 92 7.13 5.56 13.40
N ILE A 93 7.14 4.40 12.72
CA ILE A 93 8.26 3.99 11.88
C ILE A 93 8.16 4.46 10.43
N ALA A 94 6.95 4.63 9.88
CA ALA A 94 6.75 5.11 8.50
C ALA A 94 7.50 6.43 8.19
N PRO A 95 7.38 7.50 8.99
CA PRO A 95 8.15 8.73 8.75
C PRO A 95 9.66 8.54 8.95
N VAL A 96 10.07 7.67 9.87
CA VAL A 96 11.49 7.35 10.12
C VAL A 96 12.12 6.67 8.90
N LEU A 97 11.45 5.66 8.33
CA LEU A 97 11.89 4.96 7.13
C LEU A 97 11.92 5.89 5.92
N SER A 98 10.92 6.78 5.79
CA SER A 98 10.89 7.77 4.71
C SER A 98 12.06 8.76 4.80
N ARG A 99 12.40 9.24 6.00
CA ARG A 99 13.60 10.07 6.20
C ARG A 99 14.87 9.30 5.85
N HIS A 100 15.03 8.09 6.35
CA HIS A 100 16.20 7.25 6.06
C HIS A 100 16.38 7.01 4.54
N GLY A 101 15.30 6.67 3.84
CA GLY A 101 15.32 6.54 2.37
C GLY A 101 15.66 7.86 1.65
N SER A 102 15.18 9.00 2.17
CA SER A 102 15.52 10.33 1.63
C SER A 102 16.99 10.68 1.89
N GLU A 103 17.52 10.39 3.08
CA GLU A 103 18.94 10.59 3.42
C GLU A 103 19.86 9.83 2.45
N ILE A 104 19.50 8.62 2.05
CA ILE A 104 20.28 7.82 1.08
C ILE A 104 20.13 8.39 -0.33
N SER A 105 18.91 8.53 -0.82
CA SER A 105 18.64 8.89 -2.22
C SER A 105 19.01 10.34 -2.57
N LEU A 106 19.04 11.24 -1.57
CA LEU A 106 19.42 12.64 -1.74
C LEU A 106 20.90 12.91 -1.39
N ASN A 107 21.64 11.89 -0.93
CA ASN A 107 23.06 12.01 -0.56
C ASN A 107 23.90 12.42 -1.78
N PRO A 108 24.50 13.63 -1.79
CA PRO A 108 25.23 14.13 -2.95
C PRO A 108 26.52 13.35 -3.21
N ALA A 109 27.21 12.88 -2.16
CA ALA A 109 28.44 12.12 -2.32
C ALA A 109 28.16 10.74 -2.92
N LEU A 110 27.11 10.08 -2.46
CA LEU A 110 26.69 8.79 -3.00
C LEU A 110 26.26 8.92 -4.47
N PHE A 111 25.41 9.91 -4.78
CA PHE A 111 24.95 10.11 -6.14
C PHE A 111 26.10 10.47 -7.09
N ALA A 112 27.07 11.28 -6.66
CA ALA A 112 28.24 11.61 -7.49
C ALA A 112 29.01 10.36 -7.93
N ARG A 113 29.13 9.34 -7.05
CA ARG A 113 29.75 8.05 -7.40
C ARG A 113 28.93 7.30 -8.45
N ILE A 114 27.62 7.21 -8.27
CA ILE A 114 26.71 6.54 -9.21
C ILE A 114 26.70 7.24 -10.57
N ASP A 115 26.65 8.56 -10.58
CA ASP A 115 26.65 9.39 -11.80
C ASP A 115 27.98 9.29 -12.56
N ALA A 116 29.12 9.25 -11.86
CA ALA A 116 30.42 9.02 -12.48
C ALA A 116 30.49 7.65 -13.18
N LEU A 117 30.02 6.59 -12.52
CA LEU A 117 29.95 5.25 -13.12
C LEU A 117 29.00 5.24 -14.32
N HIS A 118 27.83 5.86 -14.21
CA HIS A 118 26.84 5.90 -15.28
C HIS A 118 27.35 6.66 -16.52
N LYS A 119 28.05 7.79 -16.34
CA LYS A 119 28.69 8.54 -17.44
C LYS A 119 29.81 7.74 -18.12
N GLY A 120 30.55 6.95 -17.35
CA GLY A 120 31.65 6.12 -17.84
C GLY A 120 31.28 4.70 -18.28
N ARG A 121 29.98 4.32 -18.21
CA ARG A 121 29.52 2.92 -18.21
C ARG A 121 30.02 2.07 -19.38
N GLU A 122 30.10 2.64 -20.58
CA GLU A 122 30.57 1.96 -21.80
C GLU A 122 32.04 1.48 -21.70
N ARG A 123 32.83 2.05 -20.78
CA ARG A 123 34.26 1.73 -20.59
C ARG A 123 34.51 0.80 -19.41
N LEU A 124 33.48 0.44 -18.66
CA LEU A 124 33.60 -0.34 -17.42
C LEU A 124 33.66 -1.86 -17.65
N GLY A 125 33.39 -2.33 -18.88
CA GLY A 125 33.39 -3.76 -19.20
C GLY A 125 32.30 -4.55 -18.45
N LEU A 126 31.18 -3.89 -18.13
CA LEU A 126 30.05 -4.50 -17.43
C LEU A 126 29.34 -5.51 -18.32
N ASP A 127 28.85 -6.60 -17.73
CA ASP A 127 27.89 -7.47 -18.41
C ASP A 127 26.52 -6.78 -18.54
N ALA A 128 25.59 -7.42 -19.25
CA ALA A 128 24.27 -6.84 -19.54
C ALA A 128 23.44 -6.58 -18.26
N GLU A 129 23.56 -7.43 -17.25
CA GLU A 129 22.82 -7.29 -16.00
C GLU A 129 23.40 -6.16 -15.15
N GLN A 130 24.73 -6.11 -15.03
CA GLN A 130 25.44 -5.03 -14.34
C GLN A 130 25.17 -3.67 -14.98
N MET A 131 25.20 -3.59 -16.32
CA MET A 131 24.84 -2.39 -17.05
C MET A 131 23.42 -1.96 -16.70
N ARG A 132 22.47 -2.90 -16.75
CA ARG A 132 21.07 -2.62 -16.43
C ARG A 132 20.91 -2.13 -15.00
N VAL A 133 21.53 -2.78 -14.02
CA VAL A 133 21.44 -2.37 -12.60
C VAL A 133 22.01 -0.96 -12.41
N LEU A 134 23.14 -0.62 -13.05
CA LEU A 134 23.70 0.73 -13.00
C LEU A 134 22.74 1.79 -13.55
N GLU A 135 22.12 1.55 -14.72
CA GLU A 135 21.11 2.43 -15.30
C GLU A 135 19.89 2.60 -14.39
N ARG A 136 19.44 1.49 -13.75
CA ARG A 136 18.34 1.51 -12.77
C ARG A 136 18.67 2.37 -11.57
N TYR A 137 19.85 2.20 -10.96
CA TYR A 137 20.29 3.01 -9.83
C TYR A 137 20.35 4.49 -10.19
N HIS A 138 20.92 4.84 -11.34
CA HIS A 138 20.96 6.23 -11.80
C HIS A 138 19.56 6.81 -11.95
N THR A 139 18.66 6.08 -12.62
CA THR A 139 17.26 6.49 -12.81
C THR A 139 16.53 6.69 -11.48
N ILE A 140 16.68 5.75 -10.54
CA ILE A 140 16.06 5.80 -9.21
C ILE A 140 16.52 7.05 -8.45
N PHE A 141 17.83 7.33 -8.43
CA PHE A 141 18.37 8.51 -7.74
C PHE A 141 17.91 9.82 -8.39
N VAL A 142 17.91 9.90 -9.73
CA VAL A 142 17.43 11.08 -10.45
C VAL A 142 15.95 11.33 -10.13
N GLN A 143 15.10 10.30 -10.21
CA GLN A 143 13.67 10.41 -9.89
C GLN A 143 13.39 10.62 -8.39
N ALA A 144 14.33 10.27 -7.52
CA ALA A 144 14.28 10.58 -6.10
C ALA A 144 14.72 12.02 -5.80
N GLY A 145 15.23 12.77 -6.78
CA GLY A 145 15.63 14.18 -6.62
C GLY A 145 17.11 14.39 -6.30
N ALA A 146 17.97 13.42 -6.60
CA ALA A 146 19.41 13.54 -6.35
C ALA A 146 20.07 14.73 -7.08
N MET A 147 19.46 15.19 -8.19
CA MET A 147 19.88 16.33 -9.01
C MET A 147 19.39 17.70 -8.51
N LEU A 148 18.54 17.74 -7.49
CA LEU A 148 18.06 19.01 -6.92
C LEU A 148 19.16 19.74 -6.15
N ASP A 149 18.97 21.05 -5.99
CA ASP A 149 19.76 21.85 -5.06
C ASP A 149 19.41 21.52 -3.59
N ALA A 150 20.12 22.13 -2.65
CA ALA A 150 19.95 21.84 -1.24
C ALA A 150 18.52 22.14 -0.74
N GLU A 151 17.91 23.23 -1.21
CA GLU A 151 16.55 23.62 -0.85
C GLU A 151 15.51 22.63 -1.40
N GLY A 152 15.62 22.27 -2.69
CA GLY A 152 14.76 21.29 -3.33
C GLY A 152 14.84 19.92 -2.67
N LYS A 153 16.06 19.48 -2.29
CA LYS A 153 16.27 18.23 -1.54
C LYS A 153 15.59 18.26 -0.18
N GLN A 154 15.79 19.35 0.58
CA GLN A 154 15.16 19.50 1.89
C GLN A 154 13.63 19.49 1.78
N ARG A 155 13.07 20.21 0.81
CA ARG A 155 11.63 20.24 0.59
C ARG A 155 11.09 18.87 0.19
N LEU A 156 11.78 18.17 -0.71
CA LEU A 156 11.39 16.84 -1.16
C LEU A 156 11.41 15.81 -0.02
N ALA A 157 12.42 15.87 0.87
CA ALA A 157 12.48 15.03 2.06
C ALA A 157 11.25 15.27 2.99
N THR A 158 10.91 16.54 3.25
CA THR A 158 9.72 16.91 4.03
C THR A 158 8.43 16.38 3.38
N ILE A 159 8.29 16.50 2.06
CA ILE A 159 7.13 15.99 1.32
C ILE A 159 7.04 14.47 1.45
N ASN A 160 8.15 13.75 1.26
CA ASN A 160 8.18 12.29 1.34
C ASN A 160 7.78 11.81 2.74
N GLU A 161 8.33 12.42 3.79
CA GLU A 161 7.96 12.12 5.19
C GLU A 161 6.47 12.32 5.42
N ARG A 162 5.92 13.47 5.00
CA ARG A 162 4.48 13.74 5.17
C ARG A 162 3.61 12.77 4.40
N LEU A 163 3.98 12.42 3.17
CA LEU A 163 3.26 11.43 2.35
C LEU A 163 3.27 10.04 2.99
N ALA A 164 4.37 9.63 3.65
CA ALA A 164 4.43 8.36 4.38
C ALA A 164 3.46 8.34 5.57
N THR A 165 3.41 9.43 6.34
CA THR A 165 2.44 9.60 7.43
C THR A 165 1.00 9.58 6.92
N LEU A 166 0.70 10.33 5.85
CA LEU A 166 -0.65 10.38 5.26
C LEU A 166 -1.10 9.00 4.72
N GLY A 167 -0.21 8.25 4.08
CA GLY A 167 -0.52 6.90 3.59
C GLY A 167 -0.84 5.91 4.70
N THR A 168 -0.11 5.99 5.82
CA THR A 168 -0.36 5.18 7.03
C THR A 168 -1.72 5.53 7.63
N LEU A 169 -1.98 6.82 7.85
CA LEU A 169 -3.26 7.29 8.40
C LEU A 169 -4.44 6.92 7.50
N PHE A 170 -4.31 7.10 6.18
CA PHE A 170 -5.36 6.73 5.23
C PHE A 170 -5.77 5.26 5.37
N SER A 171 -4.78 4.37 5.39
CA SER A 171 -5.01 2.91 5.43
C SER A 171 -5.61 2.47 6.77
N GLN A 172 -5.10 3.01 7.88
CA GLN A 172 -5.61 2.71 9.23
C GLN A 172 -7.02 3.25 9.44
N ASN A 173 -7.35 4.42 8.88
CA ASN A 173 -8.72 4.97 8.94
C ASN A 173 -9.73 4.08 8.21
N VAL A 174 -9.37 3.54 7.04
CA VAL A 174 -10.24 2.58 6.32
C VAL A 174 -10.42 1.30 7.14
N LEU A 175 -9.33 0.79 7.74
CA LEU A 175 -9.37 -0.40 8.59
C LEU A 175 -10.23 -0.16 9.85
N ALA A 176 -10.15 1.02 10.46
CA ALA A 176 -10.96 1.39 11.62
C ALA A 176 -12.46 1.45 11.29
N ASP A 177 -12.83 2.05 10.16
CA ASP A 177 -14.21 2.06 9.68
C ASP A 177 -14.72 0.62 9.39
N GLU A 178 -13.86 -0.23 8.83
CA GLU A 178 -14.19 -1.63 8.57
C GLU A 178 -14.37 -2.46 9.85
N LYS A 179 -13.50 -2.25 10.85
CA LYS A 179 -13.54 -2.94 12.15
C LYS A 179 -14.72 -2.50 13.01
N SER A 180 -15.06 -1.21 12.99
CA SER A 180 -16.06 -0.60 13.89
C SER A 180 -17.50 -0.79 13.43
N TRP A 181 -17.74 -0.93 12.12
CA TRP A 181 -19.07 -1.14 11.60
C TRP A 181 -19.47 -2.62 11.65
N SER A 182 -20.72 -2.86 12.04
CA SER A 182 -21.34 -4.19 11.98
C SER A 182 -22.83 -4.07 11.69
N LEU A 183 -23.35 -4.97 10.86
CA LEU A 183 -24.78 -5.19 10.70
C LEU A 183 -25.18 -6.44 11.48
N LEU A 184 -25.93 -6.23 12.55
CA LEU A 184 -26.54 -7.30 13.32
C LEU A 184 -27.78 -7.82 12.58
N LEU A 185 -27.86 -9.14 12.41
CA LEU A 185 -29.03 -9.84 11.88
C LEU A 185 -29.83 -10.36 13.08
N GLU A 186 -30.93 -9.70 13.40
CA GLU A 186 -31.71 -9.92 14.63
C GLU A 186 -32.95 -10.78 14.38
N ALA A 187 -33.63 -10.59 13.25
CA ALA A 187 -34.81 -11.36 12.91
C ALA A 187 -34.40 -12.72 12.31
N PRO A 188 -35.18 -13.80 12.54
CA PRO A 188 -34.93 -15.10 11.90
C PRO A 188 -34.84 -15.03 10.37
N ASP A 189 -35.54 -14.06 9.76
CA ASP A 189 -35.58 -13.87 8.31
C ASP A 189 -34.43 -12.99 7.77
N ASP A 190 -33.62 -12.39 8.65
CA ASP A 190 -32.47 -11.57 8.21
C ASP A 190 -31.37 -12.41 7.53
N VAL A 191 -31.38 -13.74 7.71
CA VAL A 191 -30.45 -14.68 7.07
C VAL A 191 -31.01 -15.32 5.80
N ALA A 192 -32.18 -14.89 5.33
CA ALA A 192 -32.81 -15.46 4.14
C ALA A 192 -31.89 -15.34 2.90
N GLY A 193 -31.74 -16.46 2.19
CA GLY A 193 -30.88 -16.59 1.01
C GLY A 193 -29.39 -16.81 1.31
N LEU A 194 -28.93 -16.55 2.54
CA LEU A 194 -27.53 -16.77 2.89
C LEU A 194 -27.18 -18.26 2.89
N PRO A 195 -26.08 -18.68 2.27
CA PRO A 195 -25.61 -20.06 2.35
C PRO A 195 -25.10 -20.39 3.76
N ASP A 196 -25.20 -21.66 4.18
CA ASP A 196 -24.85 -22.12 5.54
C ASP A 196 -23.46 -21.67 6.00
N TRP A 197 -22.47 -21.67 5.10
CA TRP A 197 -21.11 -21.24 5.42
C TRP A 197 -21.03 -19.76 5.79
N LEU A 198 -21.86 -18.91 5.18
CA LEU A 198 -21.91 -17.48 5.46
C LEU A 198 -22.67 -17.21 6.77
N VAL A 199 -23.73 -17.97 7.04
CA VAL A 199 -24.41 -17.95 8.34
C VAL A 199 -23.44 -18.33 9.45
N ALA A 200 -22.69 -19.43 9.28
CA ALA A 200 -21.67 -19.85 10.25
C ALA A 200 -20.58 -18.78 10.45
N ALA A 201 -20.07 -18.18 9.38
CA ALA A 201 -19.08 -17.10 9.45
C ALA A 201 -19.62 -15.86 10.17
N ALA A 202 -20.87 -15.48 9.91
CA ALA A 202 -21.54 -14.37 10.59
C ALA A 202 -21.75 -14.66 12.08
N GLY A 203 -22.02 -15.92 12.45
CA GLY A 203 -22.12 -16.36 13.84
C GLY A 203 -20.78 -16.30 14.58
N GLN A 204 -19.69 -16.68 13.91
CA GLN A 204 -18.33 -16.51 14.46
C GLN A 204 -18.00 -15.03 14.65
N ALA A 205 -18.24 -14.19 13.64
CA ALA A 205 -18.00 -12.74 13.73
C ALA A 205 -18.81 -12.08 14.85
N ALA A 206 -20.03 -12.55 15.13
CA ALA A 206 -20.81 -12.11 16.28
C ALA A 206 -20.19 -12.55 17.61
N SER A 207 -19.73 -13.80 17.70
CA SER A 207 -19.08 -14.35 18.90
C SER A 207 -17.78 -13.62 19.24
N ASP A 208 -16.95 -13.32 18.23
CA ASP A 208 -15.72 -12.52 18.36
C ASP A 208 -16.00 -11.10 18.88
N ARG A 209 -17.25 -10.63 18.75
CA ARG A 209 -17.76 -9.34 19.22
C ARG A 209 -18.55 -9.43 20.52
N GLY A 210 -18.56 -10.58 21.19
CA GLY A 210 -19.30 -10.80 22.43
C GLY A 210 -20.83 -10.87 22.24
N LEU A 211 -21.31 -11.09 21.01
CA LEU A 211 -22.72 -11.20 20.65
C LEU A 211 -23.09 -12.68 20.39
N THR A 212 -22.74 -13.56 21.33
CA THR A 212 -22.97 -15.01 21.22
C THR A 212 -24.42 -15.36 20.90
N GLY A 213 -24.63 -16.24 19.93
CA GLY A 213 -25.95 -16.67 19.49
C GLY A 213 -26.64 -15.72 18.50
N LYS A 214 -25.95 -14.64 18.07
CA LYS A 214 -26.41 -13.75 17.00
C LYS A 214 -25.55 -13.93 15.73
N HIS A 215 -25.91 -13.23 14.65
CA HIS A 215 -25.14 -13.19 13.41
C HIS A 215 -24.79 -11.76 13.03
N VAL A 216 -23.55 -11.52 12.61
CA VAL A 216 -23.05 -10.20 12.25
C VAL A 216 -22.39 -10.23 10.88
N ILE A 217 -22.78 -9.29 10.02
CA ILE A 217 -22.07 -8.95 8.78
C ILE A 217 -21.13 -7.78 9.05
N THR A 218 -19.92 -7.87 8.52
CA THR A 218 -18.88 -6.84 8.63
C THR A 218 -18.60 -6.22 7.26
N LEU A 219 -17.84 -5.13 7.23
CA LEU A 219 -17.40 -4.53 5.97
C LEU A 219 -16.18 -5.23 5.33
N SER A 220 -15.63 -6.24 6.02
CA SER A 220 -14.55 -7.06 5.45
C SER A 220 -15.01 -7.71 4.16
N ARG A 221 -14.12 -7.71 3.17
CA ARG A 221 -14.47 -8.12 1.80
C ARG A 221 -15.05 -9.55 1.76
N SER A 222 -14.50 -10.45 2.57
CA SER A 222 -14.96 -11.84 2.73
C SER A 222 -16.34 -11.98 3.39
N SER A 223 -16.86 -10.93 4.03
CA SER A 223 -18.17 -10.90 4.67
C SER A 223 -19.20 -10.16 3.80
N ILE A 224 -18.87 -8.95 3.36
CA ILE A 224 -19.80 -8.05 2.67
C ILE A 224 -20.10 -8.46 1.23
N GLU A 225 -19.11 -8.91 0.44
CA GLU A 225 -19.37 -9.27 -0.97
C GLU A 225 -20.30 -10.49 -1.07
N PRO A 226 -20.08 -11.59 -0.32
CA PRO A 226 -21.03 -12.70 -0.29
C PRO A 226 -22.40 -12.31 0.27
N PHE A 227 -22.45 -11.43 1.27
CA PHE A 227 -23.73 -10.95 1.78
C PHE A 227 -24.54 -10.20 0.71
N LEU A 228 -23.89 -9.31 -0.05
CA LEU A 228 -24.53 -8.60 -1.16
C LEU A 228 -24.93 -9.53 -2.31
N GLN A 229 -24.26 -10.67 -2.46
CA GLN A 229 -24.55 -11.67 -3.49
C GLN A 229 -25.71 -12.60 -3.12
N PHE A 230 -25.84 -12.98 -1.84
CA PHE A 230 -26.78 -14.06 -1.45
C PHE A 230 -27.97 -13.59 -0.60
N SER A 231 -27.88 -12.42 0.05
CA SER A 231 -28.95 -11.97 0.95
C SER A 231 -30.22 -11.65 0.17
N ALA A 232 -31.31 -12.34 0.46
CA ALA A 232 -32.64 -12.02 -0.09
C ALA A 232 -33.20 -10.70 0.49
N ARG A 233 -32.61 -10.18 1.58
CA ARG A 233 -33.06 -8.98 2.27
C ARG A 233 -32.47 -7.71 1.66
N ARG A 234 -33.18 -7.19 0.65
CA ARG A 234 -32.80 -5.96 -0.08
C ARG A 234 -32.53 -4.76 0.83
N ASP A 235 -33.37 -4.56 1.85
CA ASP A 235 -33.21 -3.49 2.84
C ASP A 235 -31.88 -3.59 3.59
N LEU A 236 -31.44 -4.81 3.89
CA LEU A 236 -30.16 -5.07 4.53
C LEU A 236 -28.99 -4.94 3.55
N ARG A 237 -29.15 -5.36 2.28
CA ARG A 237 -28.15 -5.11 1.23
C ARG A 237 -27.89 -3.63 1.04
N GLU A 238 -28.95 -2.81 0.98
CA GLU A 238 -28.84 -1.35 0.86
C GLU A 238 -28.05 -0.75 2.04
N LYS A 239 -28.43 -1.10 3.27
CA LYS A 239 -27.75 -0.63 4.49
C LYS A 239 -26.27 -1.03 4.51
N ALA A 240 -25.96 -2.27 4.13
CA ALA A 240 -24.60 -2.80 4.14
C ALA A 240 -23.74 -2.18 3.02
N PHE A 241 -24.28 -2.05 1.81
CA PHE A 241 -23.62 -1.40 0.68
C PHE A 241 -23.32 0.07 0.97
N ALA A 242 -24.29 0.82 1.50
CA ALA A 242 -24.12 2.23 1.85
C ALA A 242 -22.99 2.44 2.87
N ALA A 243 -22.85 1.54 3.84
CA ALA A 243 -21.73 1.58 4.77
C ALA A 243 -20.40 1.19 4.10
N TRP A 244 -20.40 0.18 3.23
CA TRP A 244 -19.21 -0.33 2.55
C TRP A 244 -18.54 0.70 1.64
N ILE A 245 -19.33 1.47 0.89
CA ILE A 245 -18.81 2.50 -0.03
C ILE A 245 -18.40 3.80 0.69
N LYS A 246 -18.79 3.98 1.96
CA LYS A 246 -18.55 5.21 2.73
C LYS A 246 -17.35 5.12 3.66
N ARG A 247 -16.60 4.01 3.68
CA ARG A 247 -15.38 3.89 4.49
C ARG A 247 -14.38 4.96 4.11
N GLY A 248 -13.87 5.68 5.10
CA GLY A 248 -13.03 6.86 4.92
C GLY A 248 -13.81 8.16 4.67
N GLU A 249 -15.14 8.13 4.64
CA GLU A 249 -16.00 9.30 4.39
C GLU A 249 -17.08 9.48 5.47
N ASN A 250 -16.85 8.93 6.66
CA ASN A 250 -17.80 8.97 7.78
C ASN A 250 -17.71 10.24 8.65
N GLY A 251 -16.81 11.18 8.36
CA GLY A 251 -16.50 12.29 9.25
C GLY A 251 -15.65 11.86 10.45
N GLY A 252 -15.44 12.78 11.39
CA GLY A 252 -14.72 12.46 12.64
C GLY A 252 -13.26 12.06 12.44
N ALA A 253 -12.79 11.09 13.23
CA ALA A 253 -11.38 10.69 13.29
C ALA A 253 -10.92 9.88 12.07
N THR A 254 -11.83 9.21 11.36
CA THR A 254 -11.52 8.32 10.23
C THR A 254 -11.79 8.96 8.87
N ASP A 255 -12.09 10.26 8.81
CA ASP A 255 -12.32 10.97 7.55
C ASP A 255 -11.03 11.15 6.75
N ASN A 256 -11.00 10.56 5.56
CA ASN A 256 -9.86 10.56 4.67
C ASN A 256 -9.89 11.68 3.61
N ARG A 257 -10.95 12.49 3.52
CA ARG A 257 -11.06 13.51 2.46
C ARG A 257 -9.99 14.59 2.57
N ALA A 258 -9.70 15.05 3.79
CA ALA A 258 -8.61 15.99 4.03
C ALA A 258 -7.22 15.37 3.76
N ILE A 259 -7.04 14.11 4.16
CA ILE A 259 -5.82 13.33 3.90
C ILE A 259 -5.58 13.18 2.40
N MET A 260 -6.63 12.86 1.62
CA MET A 260 -6.57 12.75 0.16
C MET A 260 -6.23 14.08 -0.49
N ALA A 261 -6.89 15.17 -0.08
CA ALA A 261 -6.62 16.50 -0.62
C ALA A 261 -5.16 16.92 -0.39
N GLU A 262 -4.64 16.73 0.82
CA GLU A 262 -3.23 17.02 1.14
C GLU A 262 -2.28 16.11 0.34
N THR A 263 -2.59 14.81 0.24
CA THR A 263 -1.80 13.85 -0.54
C THR A 263 -1.70 14.25 -2.01
N ILE A 264 -2.80 14.68 -2.63
CA ILE A 264 -2.82 15.13 -4.03
C ILE A 264 -1.99 16.40 -4.20
N ALA A 265 -2.13 17.38 -3.29
CA ALA A 265 -1.35 18.62 -3.32
C ALA A 265 0.16 18.35 -3.21
N LEU A 266 0.56 17.51 -2.25
CA LEU A 266 1.97 17.14 -2.04
C LEU A 266 2.53 16.33 -3.21
N ARG A 267 1.75 15.43 -3.81
CA ARG A 267 2.15 14.68 -5.02
C ARG A 267 2.36 15.62 -6.22
N ALA A 268 1.49 16.62 -6.40
CA ALA A 268 1.63 17.62 -7.45
C ALA A 268 2.86 18.52 -7.22
N GLU A 269 3.11 18.93 -5.98
CA GLU A 269 4.32 19.68 -5.62
C GLU A 269 5.60 18.88 -5.86
N ARG A 270 5.64 17.61 -5.41
CA ARG A 270 6.76 16.69 -5.66
C ARG A 270 7.06 16.55 -7.15
N ALA A 271 6.04 16.40 -7.98
CA ALA A 271 6.22 16.29 -9.43
C ALA A 271 6.86 17.56 -10.02
N ARG A 272 6.37 18.74 -9.63
CA ARG A 272 6.91 20.03 -10.08
C ARG A 272 8.36 20.24 -9.65
N LEU A 273 8.70 19.90 -8.40
CA LEU A 273 10.08 19.96 -7.92
C LEU A 273 11.02 19.11 -8.75
N LEU A 274 10.54 17.95 -9.22
CA LEU A 274 11.31 17.03 -10.06
C LEU A 274 11.24 17.36 -11.56
N GLY A 275 10.63 18.48 -11.95
CA GLY A 275 10.53 18.92 -13.34
C GLY A 275 9.44 18.22 -14.17
N TYR A 276 8.51 17.53 -13.53
CA TYR A 276 7.36 16.89 -14.20
C TYR A 276 6.11 17.77 -14.12
N GLU A 277 5.32 17.76 -15.20
CA GLU A 277 4.06 18.51 -15.30
C GLU A 277 3.02 18.07 -14.26
N SER A 278 2.95 16.76 -13.99
CA SER A 278 2.01 16.20 -13.02
C SER A 278 2.58 14.94 -12.35
N PHE A 279 1.97 14.52 -11.24
CA PHE A 279 2.35 13.29 -10.57
C PHE A 279 2.19 12.05 -11.47
N ALA A 280 1.22 12.06 -12.39
CA ALA A 280 1.05 10.98 -13.37
C ALA A 280 2.25 10.90 -14.33
N HIS A 281 2.77 12.04 -14.79
CA HIS A 281 4.00 12.08 -15.60
C HIS A 281 5.20 11.53 -14.84
N LEU A 282 5.38 11.94 -13.57
CA LEU A 282 6.43 11.39 -12.71
C LEU A 282 6.28 9.88 -12.53
N ARG A 283 5.07 9.40 -12.19
CA ARG A 283 4.83 8.00 -11.87
C ARG A 283 4.95 7.08 -13.08
N LEU A 284 4.61 7.56 -14.28
CA LEU A 284 4.62 6.78 -15.51
C LEU A 284 5.95 6.83 -16.26
N ALA A 285 6.84 7.79 -15.96
CA ALA A 285 8.10 8.00 -16.68
C ALA A 285 8.96 6.73 -16.83
N ASP A 286 8.89 5.83 -15.85
CA ASP A 286 9.62 4.57 -15.80
C ASP A 286 8.71 3.33 -15.89
N THR A 287 7.56 3.48 -16.53
CA THR A 287 6.61 2.38 -16.83
C THR A 287 6.52 2.13 -18.33
N MET A 288 5.88 1.03 -18.74
CA MET A 288 5.69 0.72 -20.16
C MET A 288 4.82 1.76 -20.89
N ALA A 289 3.82 2.34 -20.22
CA ALA A 289 2.94 3.35 -20.81
C ALA A 289 3.67 4.68 -21.06
N ARG A 290 4.72 4.98 -20.27
CA ARG A 290 5.57 6.20 -20.29
C ARG A 290 4.87 7.53 -20.02
N THR A 291 3.69 7.76 -20.59
CA THR A 291 2.96 9.02 -20.51
C THR A 291 1.52 8.80 -20.03
N PRO A 292 0.92 9.79 -19.33
CA PRO A 292 -0.49 9.75 -18.98
C PRO A 292 -1.41 9.64 -20.19
N GLY A 293 -1.06 10.29 -21.31
CA GLY A 293 -1.83 10.23 -22.56
C GLY A 293 -1.97 8.81 -23.10
N ALA A 294 -0.86 8.07 -23.21
CA ALA A 294 -0.87 6.68 -23.68
C ALA A 294 -1.63 5.75 -22.71
N ALA A 295 -1.52 5.99 -21.40
CA ALA A 295 -2.28 5.23 -20.41
C ALA A 295 -3.79 5.48 -20.55
N ILE A 296 -4.20 6.74 -20.73
CA ILE A 296 -5.62 7.09 -20.93
C ILE A 296 -6.14 6.52 -22.25
N GLU A 297 -5.38 6.62 -23.35
CA GLU A 297 -5.76 6.05 -24.65
C GLU A 297 -6.03 4.54 -24.56
N LEU A 298 -5.16 3.80 -23.86
CA LEU A 298 -5.38 2.37 -23.62
C LEU A 298 -6.66 2.13 -22.82
N LEU A 299 -6.89 2.88 -21.74
CA LEU A 299 -8.08 2.72 -20.90
C LEU A 299 -9.38 3.09 -21.66
N THR A 300 -9.34 4.12 -22.48
CA THR A 300 -10.52 4.58 -23.24
C THR A 300 -10.78 3.74 -24.48
N SER A 301 -9.79 3.01 -25.00
CA SER A 301 -9.96 2.11 -26.16
C SER A 301 -11.06 1.04 -25.97
N VAL A 302 -11.32 0.65 -24.72
CA VAL A 302 -12.36 -0.33 -24.35
C VAL A 302 -13.56 0.28 -23.63
N TRP A 303 -13.52 1.59 -23.35
CA TRP A 303 -14.52 2.25 -22.51
C TRP A 303 -15.93 2.20 -23.09
N ASP A 304 -16.10 2.58 -24.36
CA ASP A 304 -17.42 2.62 -24.97
C ASP A 304 -18.04 1.23 -25.12
N ALA A 305 -17.24 0.23 -25.49
CA ALA A 305 -17.70 -1.16 -25.58
C ALA A 305 -18.08 -1.72 -24.20
N GLY A 306 -17.25 -1.47 -23.18
CA GLY A 306 -17.54 -1.88 -21.80
C GLY A 306 -18.79 -1.21 -21.24
N ARG A 307 -18.94 0.10 -21.46
CA ARG A 307 -20.12 0.87 -21.04
C ARG A 307 -21.38 0.39 -21.74
N HIS A 308 -21.32 0.08 -23.04
CA HIS A 308 -22.45 -0.47 -23.77
C HIS A 308 -22.87 -1.82 -23.19
N ARG A 309 -21.93 -2.74 -22.96
CA ARG A 309 -22.24 -4.05 -22.36
C ARG A 309 -22.84 -3.89 -20.96
N ALA A 310 -22.28 -3.04 -20.11
CA ALA A 310 -22.82 -2.78 -18.77
C ALA A 310 -24.25 -2.21 -18.81
N ALA A 311 -24.58 -1.39 -19.80
CA ALA A 311 -25.95 -0.89 -19.97
C ALA A 311 -26.94 -1.99 -20.41
N VAL A 312 -26.49 -2.94 -21.23
CA VAL A 312 -27.28 -4.13 -21.59
C VAL A 312 -27.52 -5.00 -20.37
N GLU A 313 -26.48 -5.32 -19.61
CA GLU A 313 -26.56 -6.11 -18.37
C GLU A 313 -27.49 -5.44 -17.33
N ALA A 314 -27.44 -4.12 -17.20
CA ALA A 314 -28.36 -3.38 -16.33
C ALA A 314 -29.82 -3.53 -16.75
N GLY A 315 -30.10 -3.59 -18.06
CA GLY A 315 -31.44 -3.85 -18.59
C GLY A 315 -31.90 -5.28 -18.30
N GLU A 316 -31.04 -6.27 -18.53
CA GLU A 316 -31.31 -7.68 -18.25
C GLU A 316 -31.60 -7.91 -16.75
N LEU A 317 -30.84 -7.27 -15.86
CA LEU A 317 -31.08 -7.32 -14.42
C LEU A 317 -32.39 -6.63 -14.02
N GLN A 318 -32.74 -5.53 -14.68
CA GLN A 318 -34.01 -4.84 -14.44
C GLN A 318 -35.22 -5.67 -14.88
N ASP A 319 -35.11 -6.38 -16.00
CA ASP A 319 -36.13 -7.31 -16.50
C ASP A 319 -36.27 -8.50 -15.54
N LEU A 320 -35.16 -9.07 -15.07
CA LEU A 320 -35.16 -10.15 -14.07
C LEU A 320 -35.88 -9.73 -12.77
N ILE A 321 -35.63 -8.51 -12.28
CA ILE A 321 -36.36 -7.96 -11.11
C ILE A 321 -37.87 -7.97 -11.37
N ALA A 322 -38.32 -7.58 -12.56
CA ALA A 322 -39.74 -7.54 -12.89
C ALA A 322 -40.35 -8.96 -13.04
N GLU A 323 -39.61 -9.90 -13.65
CA GLU A 323 -40.02 -11.29 -13.81
C GLU A 323 -40.20 -12.01 -12.46
N GLU A 324 -39.34 -11.71 -11.48
CA GLU A 324 -39.44 -12.22 -10.10
C GLU A 324 -40.51 -11.51 -9.26
N GLY A 325 -41.25 -10.55 -9.83
CA GLY A 325 -42.33 -9.82 -9.17
C GLY A 325 -41.86 -8.62 -8.35
N GLY A 326 -40.60 -8.21 -8.47
CA GLY A 326 -40.07 -6.98 -7.91
C GLY A 326 -40.68 -5.74 -8.57
N ASN A 327 -40.92 -4.71 -7.78
CA ASN A 327 -41.47 -3.42 -8.26
C ASN A 327 -40.56 -2.25 -7.84
N PHE A 328 -39.27 -2.37 -8.13
CA PHE A 328 -38.26 -1.35 -7.83
C PHE A 328 -37.25 -1.22 -8.98
N ALA A 329 -36.63 -0.05 -9.06
CA ALA A 329 -35.54 0.19 -9.99
C ALA A 329 -34.24 -0.47 -9.47
N LEU A 330 -33.49 -1.08 -10.38
CA LEU A 330 -32.16 -1.64 -10.11
C LEU A 330 -31.27 -0.58 -9.45
N ALA A 331 -30.69 -0.94 -8.29
CA ALA A 331 -29.72 -0.11 -7.58
C ALA A 331 -28.37 -0.83 -7.44
N ALA A 332 -27.34 -0.10 -6.99
CA ALA A 332 -25.99 -0.65 -6.89
C ALA A 332 -25.86 -1.84 -5.91
N TRP A 333 -26.73 -1.90 -4.89
CA TRP A 333 -26.80 -3.01 -3.92
C TRP A 333 -27.64 -4.20 -4.40
N ASP A 334 -28.23 -4.10 -5.60
CA ASP A 334 -28.96 -5.18 -6.25
C ASP A 334 -28.08 -5.91 -7.28
N TRP A 335 -27.06 -5.26 -7.85
CA TRP A 335 -26.25 -5.78 -8.96
C TRP A 335 -25.63 -7.18 -8.74
N ARG A 336 -25.29 -7.52 -7.50
CA ARG A 336 -24.61 -8.79 -7.16
C ARG A 336 -25.57 -9.94 -6.84
N TYR A 337 -26.80 -9.61 -6.46
CA TYR A 337 -27.83 -10.57 -6.05
C TYR A 337 -28.55 -11.06 -7.31
#